data_AF-A0A495W7W6-F1
#
_entry.id   AF-A0A495W7W6-F1
#
_cell.length_a   1.000
_cell.length_b   1.000
_cell.length_c   1.000
_cell.angle_alpha   90.00
_cell.angle_beta   90.00
_cell.angle_gamma   90.00
#
_symmetry.space_group_name_H-M   'P 1'
#
loop_
_entity.id
_entity.type
_entity.pdbx_description
1 polymer ?
#
loop_
_entity_poly.entity_id
_entity_poly.type
_entity_poly.pdbx_seq_one_letter_code
_entity_poly.pdbx_strand_id
1 'polypeptide(L)'
;MEQTWKITGTYADWQLTVAILPPAGEFAGAPLPEPELAPLAEHFRTVVEMVEAHRELDRLAAKPGQLRPGNGSSAASARISG
;
A
#
# COMPACT_ATOMS: atom_id res chain seq x y z
N MET A 1 -15.25 20.19 -14.42
CA MET A 1 -13.78 20.21 -14.31
C MET A 1 -13.29 18.81 -13.99
N GLU A 2 -12.13 18.41 -14.52
CA GLU A 2 -11.55 17.08 -14.30
C GLU A 2 -10.05 17.20 -14.08
N GLN A 3 -9.53 16.51 -13.06
CA GLN A 3 -8.09 16.37 -12.80
C GLN A 3 -7.74 14.90 -12.58
N THR A 4 -6.57 14.48 -13.09
CA THR A 4 -6.09 13.10 -12.99
C THR A 4 -4.65 13.06 -12.50
N TRP A 5 -4.38 12.18 -11.53
CA TRP A 5 -3.04 11.86 -11.04
C TRP A 5 -2.73 10.39 -11.28
N LYS A 6 -1.49 10.12 -11.66
CA LYS A 6 -0.93 8.78 -11.75
C LYS A 6 0.09 8.60 -10.63
N ILE A 7 -0.02 7.50 -9.90
CA ILE A 7 0.87 7.15 -8.81
C ILE A 7 1.42 5.76 -9.11
N THR A 8 2.71 5.69 -9.40
CA THR A 8 3.39 4.42 -9.61
C THR A 8 3.80 3.85 -8.27
N GLY A 9 3.21 2.71 -7.92
CA GLY A 9 3.56 1.93 -6.76
C GLY A 9 4.54 0.80 -7.10
N THR A 10 4.97 0.11 -6.05
CA THR A 10 5.83 -1.08 -6.12
C THR A 10 5.09 -2.28 -6.73
N TYR A 11 3.78 -2.40 -6.49
CA TYR A 11 3.00 -3.57 -6.90
C TYR A 11 2.00 -3.28 -8.01
N ALA A 12 1.62 -2.01 -8.19
CA ALA A 12 0.68 -1.59 -9.22
C ALA A 12 0.87 -0.11 -9.55
N ASP A 13 0.42 0.27 -10.74
CA ASP A 13 0.17 1.67 -11.07
C ASP A 13 -1.26 2.03 -10.66
N TRP A 14 -1.41 3.18 -10.01
CA TRP A 14 -2.67 3.71 -9.49
C TRP A 14 -3.05 4.98 -10.23
N GLN A 15 -4.35 5.18 -10.42
CA GLN A 15 -4.89 6.38 -11.06
C GLN A 15 -6.02 6.95 -10.19
N LEU A 16 -5.93 8.25 -9.89
CA LEU A 16 -7.00 9.02 -9.24
C LEU A 16 -7.53 10.03 -10.25
N THR A 17 -8.82 9.96 -10.55
CA THR A 17 -9.53 10.97 -11.35
C THR A 17 -10.62 11.60 -10.51
N VAL A 18 -10.60 12.94 -10.42
CA VAL A 18 -11.60 13.73 -9.70
C VAL A 18 -12.32 14.63 -10.69
N ALA A 19 -13.63 14.46 -10.79
CA ALA A 19 -14.50 15.25 -11.65
C ALA A 19 -15.48 16.06 -10.80
N ILE A 20 -15.48 17.39 -10.96
CA ILE A 20 -16.49 18.28 -10.40
C ILE A 20 -17.48 18.62 -11.50
N LEU A 21 -18.72 18.18 -11.30
CA LEU A 21 -19.84 18.42 -12.18
C LEU A 21 -20.73 19.52 -11.59
N PRO A 22 -21.25 20.43 -12.42
CA PRO A 22 -22.20 21.43 -11.95
C PRO A 22 -23.50 20.75 -11.46
N PRO A 23 -24.22 21.34 -10.49
CA PRO A 23 -25.55 20.89 -10.12
C PRO A 23 -26.50 20.90 -11.33
N ALA A 24 -27.39 19.93 -11.40
CA ALA A 24 -28.37 19.86 -12.47
C ALA A 24 -29.29 21.10 -12.43
N GLY A 25 -29.24 21.93 -13.47
CA GLY A 25 -30.13 23.09 -13.65
C GLY A 25 -29.53 24.46 -13.36
N GLU A 26 -28.29 24.55 -12.88
CA GLU A 26 -27.61 25.86 -12.72
C GLU A 26 -26.87 26.25 -14.00
N PHE A 27 -27.29 27.38 -14.58
CA PHE A 27 -26.59 28.02 -15.69
C PHE A 27 -25.28 28.63 -15.16
N ALA A 28 -24.18 28.22 -15.80
CA ALA A 28 -22.81 28.69 -15.63
C ALA A 28 -22.69 30.21 -15.90
N GLY A 29 -23.07 31.03 -14.92
CA GLY A 29 -22.95 32.50 -15.00
C GLY A 29 -21.78 33.06 -14.18
N ALA A 30 -21.39 32.35 -13.12
CA ALA A 30 -20.30 32.76 -12.25
C ALA A 30 -19.11 31.78 -12.39
N PRO A 31 -17.87 32.28 -12.53
CA PRO A 31 -16.70 31.42 -12.41
C PRO A 31 -16.68 30.82 -11.01
N LEU A 32 -16.88 29.50 -10.93
CA LEU A 32 -16.64 28.76 -9.70
C LEU A 32 -15.15 28.88 -9.34
N PRO A 33 -14.80 29.12 -8.07
CA PRO A 33 -13.41 29.11 -7.66
C PRO A 33 -12.80 27.76 -8.01
N GLU A 34 -11.58 27.77 -8.53
CA GLU A 34 -10.87 26.52 -8.82
C GLU A 34 -10.67 25.74 -7.50
N PRO A 35 -11.13 24.48 -7.43
CA PRO A 35 -10.93 23.65 -6.27
C PRO A 35 -9.45 23.30 -6.10
N GLU A 36 -8.93 23.47 -4.88
CA GLU A 36 -7.60 22.98 -4.54
C GLU A 36 -7.64 21.46 -4.29
N LEU A 37 -7.36 20.68 -5.34
CA LEU A 37 -7.42 19.21 -5.27
C LEU A 37 -6.07 18.55 -4.94
N ALA A 38 -4.98 19.31 -4.89
CA ALA A 38 -3.65 18.78 -4.58
C ALA A 38 -3.58 18.05 -3.23
N PRO A 39 -4.16 18.56 -2.12
CA PRO A 39 -4.16 17.84 -0.85
C PRO A 39 -4.86 16.47 -0.90
N LEU A 40 -5.89 16.34 -1.73
CA LEU A 40 -6.58 15.06 -1.92
C LEU A 40 -5.70 14.05 -2.67
N ALA A 41 -4.97 14.49 -3.69
CA ALA A 41 -4.02 13.65 -4.40
C ALA A 41 -2.85 13.20 -3.50
N GLU A 42 -2.36 14.10 -2.63
CA GLU A 42 -1.35 13.77 -1.63
C GLU A 42 -1.86 12.74 -0.61
N HIS A 43 -3.08 12.93 -0.10
CA HIS A 43 -3.69 11.96 0.81
C HIS A 43 -3.85 10.58 0.14
N PHE A 44 -4.29 10.54 -1.11
CA PHE A 44 -4.41 9.29 -1.87
C PHE A 44 -3.05 8.60 -2.06
N ARG A 45 -1.96 9.35 -2.30
CA ARG A 45 -0.60 8.80 -2.35
C ARG A 45 -0.21 8.13 -1.04
N THR A 46 -0.44 8.79 0.11
CA THR A 46 -0.16 8.22 1.43
C THR A 46 -0.91 6.90 1.65
N VAL A 47 -2.19 6.82 1.23
CA VAL A 47 -2.97 5.58 1.34
C VAL A 47 -2.39 4.47 0.48
N VAL A 48 -1.99 4.78 -0.77
CA VAL A 48 -1.34 3.81 -1.67
C VAL A 48 -0.05 3.27 -1.02
N GLU A 49 0.81 4.15 -0.51
CA GLU A 49 2.07 3.77 0.15
C GLU A 49 1.82 2.86 1.35
N MET A 50 0.83 3.18 2.20
CA MET A 50 0.48 2.35 3.35
C MET A 50 -0.03 0.95 2.94
N VAL A 51 -0.90 0.87 1.93
CA VAL A 51 -1.44 -0.40 1.45
C VAL A 51 -0.33 -1.27 0.86
N GLU A 52 0.56 -0.69 0.08
CA GLU A 52 1.68 -1.43 -0.52
C GLU A 52 2.71 -1.87 0.52
N ALA A 53 2.98 -1.04 1.53
CA ALA A 53 3.82 -1.43 2.66
C ALA A 53 3.21 -2.62 3.43
N HIS A 54 1.90 -2.59 3.68
CA HIS A 54 1.21 -3.71 4.35
C HIS A 54 1.30 -5.01 3.54
N ARG A 55 1.09 -4.92 2.22
CA ARG A 55 1.24 -6.08 1.32
C ARG A 55 2.65 -6.63 1.32
N GLU A 56 3.67 -5.78 1.38
CA GLU A 56 5.05 -6.26 1.46
C GLU A 56 5.31 -7.02 2.78
N LEU A 57 4.77 -6.52 3.89
CA LEU A 57 4.85 -7.21 5.17
C LEU A 57 4.16 -8.58 5.13
N ASP A 58 2.96 -8.66 4.55
CA ASP A 58 2.25 -9.93 4.37
C ASP A 58 3.07 -10.91 3.52
N ARG A 59 3.69 -10.44 2.43
CA ARG A 59 4.56 -11.26 1.58
C ARG A 59 5.78 -11.80 2.33
N LEU A 60 6.37 -10.98 3.21
CA LEU A 60 7.52 -11.38 4.03
C LEU A 60 7.10 -12.39 5.11
N ALA A 61 5.95 -12.18 5.77
CA ALA A 61 5.40 -13.11 6.76
C ALA A 61 5.00 -14.46 6.15
N ALA A 62 4.51 -14.44 4.90
CA ALA A 62 4.13 -15.65 4.16
C ALA A 62 5.33 -16.46 3.63
N LYS A 63 6.57 -16.02 3.84
CA LYS A 63 7.80 -16.79 3.54
C LYS A 63 8.44 -17.35 4.82
N PRO A 64 7.86 -18.34 5.51
CA PRO A 64 8.60 -19.08 6.51
C PRO A 64 9.50 -20.10 5.79
N GLY A 65 10.83 -19.90 5.78
CA GLY A 65 11.75 -21.00 5.49
C GLY A 65 12.99 -20.73 4.64
N GLN A 66 13.75 -19.66 4.86
CA GLN A 66 15.17 -19.69 4.49
C GLN A 66 16.05 -19.30 5.69
N LEU A 67 16.92 -20.25 6.05
CA LEU A 67 17.98 -20.27 7.08
C LEU A 67 17.49 -20.78 8.47
N ARG A 68 17.77 -22.02 8.90
CA ARG A 68 19.05 -22.77 8.85
C ARG A 68 18.88 -24.30 8.67
N PRO A 69 19.84 -24.97 8.01
CA PRO A 69 19.99 -26.43 8.08
C PRO A 69 20.51 -26.84 9.47
N GLY A 70 20.13 -28.06 9.88
CA GLY A 70 20.26 -28.55 11.24
C GLY A 70 21.68 -28.63 11.80
N ASN A 71 21.75 -28.59 13.12
CA ASN A 71 22.78 -29.30 13.88
C ASN A 71 22.05 -30.18 14.89
N GLY A 72 22.02 -31.48 14.59
CA GLY A 72 21.75 -32.48 15.60
C GLY A 72 22.87 -32.48 16.64
N SER A 73 22.49 -32.47 17.91
CA SER A 73 23.16 -33.25 18.96
C SER A 73 22.35 -33.09 20.25
N SER A 74 21.33 -33.91 20.41
CA SER A 74 20.75 -34.18 21.73
C SER A 74 20.62 -35.69 21.88
N ALA A 75 21.70 -36.31 22.36
CA ALA A 75 21.70 -37.62 23.02
C ALA A 75 23.02 -37.77 23.79
N ALA A 76 23.15 -37.05 24.90
CA ALA A 76 24.11 -37.44 25.92
C ALA A 76 23.57 -38.71 26.61
N SER A 77 23.94 -39.87 26.05
CA SER A 77 23.76 -41.17 26.68
C SER A 77 24.85 -41.32 27.75
N ALA A 78 24.53 -40.98 29.00
CA ALA A 78 25.38 -41.31 30.14
C ALA A 78 24.95 -42.67 30.68
N ARG A 79 25.63 -43.73 30.22
CA ARG A 79 25.72 -44.99 30.93
C ARG A 79 26.77 -44.83 32.03
N ILE A 80 26.42 -45.08 33.28
CA ILE A 80 27.38 -45.62 34.26
C ILE A 80 26.67 -46.76 34.99
N SER A 81 27.17 -47.96 34.73
CA SER A 81 26.90 -49.20 35.44
C SER A 81 28.03 -49.42 36.44
N GLY A 82 27.74 -50.07 37.58
CA GLY A 82 28.72 -50.73 38.44
C GLY A 82 28.99 -50.01 39.74
#